data_AF-A0A259STJ2-F1
#
_entry.id   AF-A0A259STJ2-F1
#
_cell.length_a   1.000
_cell.length_b   1.000
_cell.length_c   1.000
_cell.angle_alpha   90.00
_cell.angle_beta   90.00
_cell.angle_gamma   90.00
#
_symmetry.space_group_name_H-M   'P 1'
#
loop_
_entity.id
_entity.type
_entity.pdbx_description
1 polymer ?
#
loop_
_entity_poly.entity_id
_entity_poly.type
_entity_poly.pdbx_seq_one_letter_code
_entity_poly.pdbx_strand_id
1 'polypeptide(L)' 'MSSLTDLLGIRTPVLLGPFGGLSSIPLVAAVSAAGGLGSYGLYGYDAERIRTTVAGIRGATRRPFGLNI' A
#
# COMPACT_ATOMS: atom_id res chain seq x y z
N MET A 1 9.19 22.22 9.03
CA MET A 1 8.45 21.40 8.05
C MET A 1 8.78 19.94 8.35
N SER A 2 7.80 19.05 8.52
CA SER A 2 8.08 17.62 8.72
C SER A 2 8.47 16.97 7.39
N SER A 3 9.34 15.97 7.42
CA SER A 3 9.71 15.23 6.20
C SER A 3 8.55 14.35 5.71
N LEU A 4 8.55 13.94 4.44
CA LEU A 4 7.56 13.00 3.91
C LEU A 4 7.58 11.66 4.68
N THR A 5 8.76 11.23 5.10
CA THR A 5 8.96 10.03 5.93
C THR A 5 8.28 10.15 7.29
N ASP A 6 8.35 11.32 7.94
CA ASP A 6 7.67 11.57 9.22
C ASP A 6 6.15 11.61 9.05
N LEU A 7 5.68 12.27 7.98
CA LEU A 7 4.24 12.40 7.71
C LEU A 7 3.57 11.05 7.46
N LEU A 8 4.23 10.16 6.71
CA LEU A 8 3.68 8.87 6.32
C LEU A 8 4.08 7.70 7.26
N GLY A 9 4.98 7.93 8.22
CA GLY A 9 5.49 6.88 9.10
C GLY A 9 6.32 5.83 8.36
N ILE A 10 7.09 6.24 7.34
CA ILE A 10 7.94 5.35 6.52
C ILE A 10 9.42 5.73 6.67
N ARG A 11 10.34 4.82 6.32
CA ARG A 11 11.80 5.04 6.46
C ARG A 11 12.45 5.61 5.21
N THR A 12 11.86 5.35 4.05
CA THR A 12 12.42 5.70 2.75
C THR A 12 11.36 6.45 1.96
N PRO A 13 11.66 7.62 1.36
CA PRO A 13 10.69 8.41 0.61
C PRO A 13 10.44 7.82 -0.80
N VAL A 14 10.13 6.52 -0.85
CA VAL A 14 9.81 5.77 -2.07
C VAL A 14 8.40 5.22 -1.94
N LEU A 15 7.59 5.50 -2.95
CA LEU A 15 6.21 5.04 -3.07
C LEU A 15 6.10 4.10 -4.26
N LEU A 16 5.51 2.93 -4.03
CA LEU A 16 5.12 2.05 -5.13
C LEU A 16 3.92 2.68 -5.86
N GLY A 17 4.09 3.01 -7.13
CA GLY A 17 2.99 3.50 -7.96
C GLY A 17 1.86 2.46 -8.04
N PRO A 18 0.62 2.78 -7.61
CA PRO A 18 -0.50 1.84 -7.70
C PRO A 18 -1.00 1.76 -9.15
N PHE A 19 -1.26 0.54 -9.62
CA PHE A 19 -1.81 0.29 -10.96
C PHE A 19 -2.98 -0.69 -10.85
N GLY A 20 -4.19 -0.20 -11.12
CA GLY A 20 -5.40 -1.03 -11.14
C GLY A 20 -5.25 -2.19 -12.12
N GLY A 21 -5.34 -3.43 -11.61
CA GLY A 21 -5.19 -4.65 -12.39
C GLY A 21 -3.79 -5.28 -12.39
N LEU A 22 -2.74 -4.54 -11.99
CA LEU A 22 -1.37 -5.06 -11.84
C LEU A 22 -0.85 -5.04 -10.39
N SER A 23 -1.54 -4.35 -9.48
CA SER A 23 -1.22 -4.40 -8.06
C SER A 23 -1.37 -5.81 -7.49
N SER A 24 -0.45 -6.19 -6.61
CA SER A 24 -0.49 -7.46 -5.89
C SER A 24 -0.16 -7.25 -4.41
N ILE A 25 -0.79 -8.05 -3.56
CA ILE A 25 -0.57 -8.02 -2.11
C ILE A 25 0.91 -8.26 -1.74
N PRO A 26 1.60 -9.27 -2.33
CA PRO A 26 3.01 -9.50 -2.02
C PRO A 26 3.90 -8.30 -2.34
N LEU A 27 3.66 -7.61 -3.46
CA LEU A 27 4.46 -6.45 -3.86
C LEU A 27 4.25 -5.26 -2.91
N VAL A 28 2.99 -4.97 -2.55
CA VAL A 28 2.66 -3.92 -1.57
C VAL A 28 3.29 -4.20 -0.22
N ALA A 29 3.19 -5.44 0.26
CA ALA A 29 3.77 -5.85 1.53
C ALA A 29 5.31 -5.75 1.51
N ALA A 30 5.95 -6.20 0.42
CA ALA A 30 7.40 -6.17 0.27
C ALA A 30 7.95 -4.73 0.30
N VAL A 31 7.34 -3.80 -0.44
CA VAL A 31 7.75 -2.38 -0.43
C VAL A 31 7.56 -1.76 0.96
N SER A 32 6.43 -2.04 1.62
CA SER A 32 6.15 -1.53 2.96
C SER A 32 7.11 -2.10 4.01
N ALA A 33 7.49 -3.37 3.89
CA ALA A 33 8.48 -4.02 4.75
C ALA A 33 9.90 -3.46 4.52
N ALA A 34 10.26 -3.17 3.27
CA ALA A 34 11.52 -2.52 2.91
C ALA A 34 11.61 -1.08 3.47
N GLY A 35 10.48 -0.46 3.80
CA GLY A 35 10.42 0.85 4.47
C GLY A 35 9.96 1.99 3.57
N GLY A 36 9.53 1.71 2.34
CA GLY A 36 8.75 2.64 1.53
C GLY A 36 7.26 2.56 1.84
N LEU A 37 6.44 3.23 1.02
CA LEU A 37 4.99 3.09 1.05
C LEU A 37 4.55 2.16 -0.09
N GLY A 38 4.18 0.93 0.23
CA GLY A 38 3.49 0.08 -0.73
C GLY A 38 2.10 0.65 -1.04
N SER A 39 1.65 0.62 -2.29
CA SER A 39 0.33 1.14 -2.67
C SER A 39 -0.41 0.18 -3.60
N TYR A 40 -1.72 0.02 -3.38
CA TYR A 40 -2.57 -0.89 -4.14
C TYR A 40 -3.61 -0.10 -4.96
N GLY A 41 -3.68 -0.34 -6.27
CA GLY A 41 -4.69 0.25 -7.16
C GLY A 41 -6.00 -0.55 -7.14
N LEU A 42 -7.11 0.12 -6.83
CA LEU A 42 -8.44 -0.47 -6.65
C LEU A 42 -9.42 -0.12 -7.77
N TYR A 43 -8.93 0.44 -8.88
CA TYR A 43 -9.77 0.79 -10.03
C TYR A 43 -10.67 -0.40 -10.43
N GLY A 44 -11.99 -0.16 -10.45
CA GLY A 44 -13.00 -1.16 -10.79
C GLY A 44 -13.36 -2.16 -9.68
N TYR A 45 -12.89 -1.98 -8.44
CA TYR A 45 -13.27 -2.83 -7.31
C TYR A 45 -14.56 -2.32 -6.67
N ASP A 46 -15.44 -3.24 -6.29
CA ASP A 46 -16.55 -2.96 -5.39
C ASP A 46 -16.11 -2.93 -3.91
N ALA A 47 -17.03 -2.53 -3.03
CA ALA A 47 -16.74 -2.37 -1.61
C ALA A 47 -16.33 -3.67 -0.89
N GLU A 48 -16.88 -4.82 -1.28
CA GLU A 48 -16.53 -6.12 -0.68
C GLU A 48 -15.13 -6.57 -1.10
N ARG A 49 -14.80 -6.37 -2.38
CA ARG A 49 -13.47 -6.67 -2.91
C ARG A 49 -12.41 -5.74 -2.31
N ILE A 50 -12.72 -4.46 -2.10
CA ILE A 50 -11.83 -3.54 -1.37
C ILE A 50 -11.57 -4.06 0.04
N ARG A 51 -12.63 -4.41 0.80
CA ARG A 51 -12.48 -4.95 2.17
C ARG A 51 -11.62 -6.20 2.22
N THR A 52 -11.86 -7.15 1.33
CA THR A 52 -11.10 -8.40 1.25
C THR A 52 -9.63 -8.14 0.90
N THR A 53 -9.38 -7.22 -0.04
CA THR A 53 -8.02 -6.83 -0.44
C THR A 53 -7.26 -6.18 0.72
N VAL A 54 -7.91 -5.24 1.43
CA VAL A 54 -7.32 -4.57 2.60
C VAL A 54 -7.00 -5.56 3.72
N ALA A 55 -7.90 -6.52 3.99
CA ALA A 55 -7.65 -7.57 4.96
C ALA A 55 -6.43 -8.42 4.57
N GLY A 56 -6.31 -8.77 3.28
CA GLY A 56 -5.15 -9.50 2.76
C GLY A 56 -3.84 -8.72 2.91
N ILE A 57 -3.83 -7.42 2.60
CA ILE A 57 -2.64 -6.57 2.80
C ILE A 57 -2.26 -6.48 4.28
N ARG A 58 -3.25 -6.30 5.18
CA ARG A 58 -3.02 -6.27 6.63
C ARG A 58 -2.52 -7.60 7.19
N GLY A 59 -2.92 -8.72 6.59
CA GLY A 59 -2.37 -10.05 6.89
C GLY A 59 -0.90 -10.19 6.46
N ALA A 60 -0.51 -9.55 5.36
CA ALA A 60 0.85 -9.61 4.82
C ALA A 60 1.82 -8.58 5.44
N THR A 61 1.33 -7.45 5.95
CA THR A 61 2.18 -6.43 6.59
C THR A 61 1.45 -5.60 7.64
N ARG A 62 2.17 -5.25 8.72
CA ARG A 62 1.74 -4.26 9.72
C ARG A 62 2.25 -2.85 9.43
N ARG A 63 3.07 -2.67 8.38
CA ARG A 63 3.63 -1.37 7.99
C ARG A 63 2.59 -0.52 7.24
N PRO A 64 2.75 0.82 7.20
CA PRO A 64 1.86 1.68 6.43
C PRO A 64 1.82 1.29 4.95
N PHE A 65 0.65 1.38 4.34
CA PHE A 65 0.43 1.19 2.90
C PHE A 65 -0.67 2.16 2.43
N GLY A 66 -0.67 2.44 1.13
CA GLY A 66 -1.66 3.26 0.44
C GLY A 66 -2.68 2.42 -0.33
N LEU A 67 -3.85 3.01 -0.53
CA LEU A 67 -4.87 2.52 -1.47
C LEU A 67 -5.17 3.67 -2.43
N ASN A 68 -5.21 3.36 -3.72
CA ASN A 68 -5.63 4.29 -4.74
C ASN A 68 -6.98 3.84 -5.28
N ILE A 69 -7.96 4.75 -5.21
CA ILE A 69 -9.35 4.55 -5.64
C ILE A 69 -9.53 5.26 -6.98
#